data_AF-A0AAF0XBE0-F1
#
_entry.id   AF-A0AAF0XBE0-F1
#
_cell.length_a   1.000
_cell.length_b   1.000
_cell.length_c   1.000
_cell.angle_alpha   90.00
_cell.angle_beta   90.00
_cell.angle_gamma   90.00
#
_symmetry.space_group_name_H-M   'P 1'
#
loop_
_entity.id
_entity.type
_entity.pdbx_description
1 polymer ?
#
loop_
_entity_poly.entity_id
_entity_poly.type
_entity_poly.pdbx_seq_one_letter_code
_entity_poly.pdbx_strand_id
1 'polypeptide(L)'
;MSIAKHYETGESLPEDIYSKLLATRTFRAGSYSLRQVILIWSCTRSMYLGGSESIYDVDQRISQKTQVIPPLQEDRFLCGFSHIFAGPYAAGYYSYKWAEVQSADAFSAFEDAGLDDIKGLCFEQAMKETGKKFRETILALGGGKAPLDVFVEFRGREPSPESLLRHNGLLAVSV
;
A
#
# COMPACT_ATOMS: atom_id res chain seq x y z
N MET A 1 -5.01 22.91 9.89
CA MET A 1 -4.94 22.45 8.49
C MET A 1 -4.26 23.54 7.65
N SER A 2 -3.06 23.31 7.09
CA SER A 2 -2.33 24.37 6.35
C SER A 2 -2.37 24.24 4.82
N ILE A 3 -2.67 23.04 4.28
CA ILE A 3 -2.56 22.75 2.84
C ILE A 3 -3.89 22.74 2.08
N ALA A 4 -5.03 22.58 2.76
CA ALA A 4 -6.34 22.53 2.13
C ALA A 4 -7.05 23.88 2.26
N LYS A 5 -6.95 24.70 1.20
CA LYS A 5 -7.57 26.03 1.10
C LYS A 5 -8.31 26.19 -0.22
N HIS A 6 -9.40 26.93 -0.21
CA HIS A 6 -10.11 27.31 -1.43
C HIS A 6 -9.21 28.16 -2.34
N TYR A 7 -9.20 27.89 -3.65
CA TYR A 7 -8.25 28.52 -4.57
C TYR A 7 -8.47 30.03 -4.74
N GLU A 8 -9.72 30.51 -4.67
CA GLU A 8 -10.05 31.94 -4.73
C GLU A 8 -10.06 32.60 -3.34
N THR A 9 -10.89 32.10 -2.42
CA THR A 9 -11.12 32.75 -1.11
C THR A 9 -10.01 32.48 -0.10
N GLY A 10 -9.19 31.44 -0.29
CA GLY A 10 -8.16 31.05 0.68
C GLY A 10 -8.70 30.43 1.97
N GLU A 11 -10.02 30.25 2.07
CA GLU A 11 -10.69 29.68 3.24
C GLU A 11 -10.28 28.21 3.44
N SER A 12 -10.10 27.81 4.70
CA SER A 12 -9.76 26.43 5.05
C SER A 12 -10.92 25.48 4.79
N LEU A 13 -10.61 24.22 4.48
CA LEU A 13 -11.61 23.15 4.39
C LEU A 13 -12.45 23.06 5.68
N PRO A 14 -13.79 23.08 5.60
CA PRO A 14 -14.64 22.91 6.76
C PRO A 14 -14.42 21.56 7.46
N GLU A 15 -14.47 21.58 8.79
CA GLU A 15 -14.17 20.40 9.64
C GLU A 15 -15.15 19.24 9.40
N ASP A 16 -16.42 19.53 9.13
CA ASP A 16 -17.43 18.51 8.87
C ASP A 16 -17.16 17.77 7.55
N ILE A 17 -16.68 18.48 6.53
CA ILE A 17 -16.28 17.91 5.24
C ILE A 17 -15.01 17.09 5.41
N TYR A 18 -14.02 17.62 6.14
CA TYR A 18 -12.80 16.88 6.48
C TYR A 18 -13.11 15.55 7.17
N SER A 19 -13.99 15.56 8.17
CA SER A 19 -14.42 14.36 8.89
C SER A 19 -15.09 13.33 7.97
N LYS A 20 -15.94 13.78 7.03
CA LYS A 20 -16.54 12.90 6.01
C LYS A 20 -15.48 12.28 5.10
N LEU A 21 -14.47 13.03 4.67
CA LEU A 21 -13.37 12.50 3.85
C LEU A 21 -12.60 11.41 4.60
N LEU A 22 -12.25 11.64 5.87
CA LEU A 22 -11.60 10.64 6.71
C LEU A 22 -12.45 9.37 6.85
N ALA A 23 -13.75 9.51 7.10
CA ALA A 23 -14.67 8.38 7.23
C ALA A 23 -14.76 7.54 5.94
N THR A 24 -14.63 8.17 4.78
CA THR A 24 -14.66 7.48 3.48
C THR A 24 -13.32 6.86 3.06
N ARG A 25 -12.24 7.05 3.82
CA ARG A 25 -10.88 6.62 3.44
C ARG A 25 -10.77 5.13 3.12
N THR A 26 -11.55 4.28 3.77
CA THR A 26 -11.53 2.82 3.58
C THR A 26 -12.61 2.32 2.62
N PHE A 27 -13.36 3.22 1.97
CA PHE A 27 -14.40 2.83 1.03
C PHE A 27 -13.82 1.96 -0.10
N ARG A 28 -14.35 0.73 -0.22
CA ARG A 28 -13.90 -0.30 -1.18
C ARG A 28 -12.44 -0.76 -1.04
N ALA A 29 -11.77 -0.49 0.09
CA ALA A 29 -10.37 -0.87 0.30
C ALA A 29 -10.11 -2.38 0.06
N GLY A 30 -11.05 -3.24 0.46
CA GLY A 30 -10.98 -4.68 0.17
C GLY A 30 -11.03 -5.00 -1.33
N SER A 31 -11.96 -4.40 -2.09
CA SER A 31 -12.06 -4.60 -3.55
C SER A 31 -10.82 -4.08 -4.29
N TYR A 32 -10.26 -2.95 -3.88
CA TYR A 32 -9.02 -2.42 -4.45
C TYR A 32 -7.82 -3.32 -4.13
N SER A 33 -7.73 -3.83 -2.90
CA SER A 33 -6.68 -4.77 -2.50
C SER A 33 -6.76 -6.07 -3.28
N LEU A 34 -7.95 -6.65 -3.40
CA LEU A 34 -8.21 -7.84 -4.22
C LEU A 34 -7.84 -7.63 -5.69
N ARG A 35 -8.15 -6.45 -6.24
CA ARG A 35 -7.74 -6.08 -7.59
C ARG A 35 -6.21 -6.04 -7.75
N GLN A 36 -5.46 -5.56 -6.77
CA GLN A 36 -4.00 -5.62 -6.81
C GLN A 36 -3.50 -7.07 -6.74
N VAL A 37 -4.11 -7.89 -5.88
CA VAL A 37 -3.75 -9.31 -5.74
C VAL A 37 -3.92 -10.04 -7.08
N ILE A 38 -5.03 -9.87 -7.81
CA ILE A 38 -5.17 -10.53 -9.11
C ILE A 38 -4.06 -10.14 -10.08
N LEU A 39 -3.72 -8.85 -10.20
CA LEU A 39 -2.67 -8.39 -11.11
C LEU A 39 -1.30 -8.99 -10.78
N ILE A 40 -1.02 -9.19 -9.49
CA ILE A 40 0.17 -9.88 -9.01
C ILE A 40 0.17 -11.33 -9.48
N TRP A 41 -0.93 -12.05 -9.23
CA TRP A 41 -1.05 -13.46 -9.61
C TRP A 41 -0.98 -13.65 -11.13
N SER A 42 -1.64 -12.81 -11.91
CA SER A 42 -1.62 -12.87 -13.37
C SER A 42 -0.21 -12.58 -13.92
N CYS A 43 0.54 -11.63 -13.33
CA CYS A 43 1.94 -11.36 -13.68
C CYS A 43 2.88 -12.52 -13.34
N THR A 44 2.75 -13.12 -12.15
CA THR A 44 3.61 -14.24 -11.75
C THR A 44 3.30 -15.50 -12.54
N ARG A 45 2.02 -15.80 -12.80
CA ARG A 45 1.62 -17.05 -13.45
C ARG A 45 1.75 -17.01 -14.97
N SER A 46 1.69 -15.83 -15.62
CA SER A 46 2.01 -15.69 -17.04
C SER A 46 3.44 -16.12 -17.38
N MET A 47 4.33 -16.18 -16.40
CA MET A 47 5.72 -16.61 -16.56
C MET A 47 5.93 -18.12 -16.41
N TYR A 48 4.92 -18.86 -15.91
CA TYR A 48 5.01 -20.30 -15.62
C TYR A 48 3.84 -21.07 -16.23
N LEU A 49 3.60 -20.86 -17.52
CA LEU A 49 2.71 -21.72 -18.29
C LEU A 49 3.42 -23.05 -18.57
N GLY A 50 2.93 -24.13 -17.95
CA GLY A 50 3.26 -25.50 -18.32
C GLY A 50 1.99 -26.21 -18.78
N GLY A 51 2.06 -26.92 -19.91
CA GLY A 51 0.94 -27.70 -20.45
C GLY A 51 0.09 -26.96 -21.49
N SER A 52 -1.19 -27.34 -21.58
CA SER A 52 -2.14 -26.90 -22.63
C SER A 52 -3.12 -25.80 -22.19
N GLU A 53 -3.03 -25.30 -20.95
CA GLU A 53 -3.90 -24.26 -20.41
C GLU A 53 -3.56 -22.90 -21.05
N SER A 54 -4.56 -22.14 -21.50
CA SER A 54 -4.33 -20.78 -21.98
C SER A 54 -4.13 -19.81 -20.82
N ILE A 55 -3.47 -18.67 -21.06
CA ILE A 55 -3.31 -17.65 -20.04
C ILE A 55 -4.64 -17.08 -19.53
N TYR A 56 -5.69 -17.11 -20.37
CA TYR A 56 -7.02 -16.64 -20.01
C TYR A 56 -7.75 -17.64 -19.10
N ASP A 57 -7.54 -18.95 -19.29
CA ASP A 57 -8.09 -19.97 -18.38
C ASP A 57 -7.48 -19.81 -16.97
N VAL A 58 -6.18 -19.55 -16.92
CA VAL A 58 -5.46 -19.24 -15.68
C VAL A 58 -6.03 -18.00 -14.99
N ASP A 59 -6.21 -16.91 -15.74
CA ASP A 59 -6.73 -15.64 -15.24
C ASP A 59 -8.16 -15.76 -14.71
N GLN A 60 -9.02 -16.49 -15.42
CA GLN A 60 -10.39 -16.77 -15.00
C GLN A 60 -10.41 -17.58 -13.69
N ARG A 61 -9.55 -18.60 -13.57
CA ARG A 61 -9.44 -19.42 -12.34
C ARG A 61 -8.92 -18.61 -11.15
N ILE A 62 -7.98 -17.69 -11.36
CA ILE A 62 -7.51 -16.76 -10.31
C ILE A 62 -8.63 -15.80 -9.92
N SER A 63 -9.36 -15.26 -10.90
CA SER A 63 -10.46 -14.31 -10.69
C SER A 63 -11.53 -14.88 -9.76
N GLN A 64 -11.86 -16.17 -9.86
CA GLN A 64 -12.81 -16.83 -8.95
C GLN A 64 -12.43 -16.73 -7.47
N LYS A 65 -11.14 -16.59 -7.13
CA LYS A 65 -10.65 -16.48 -5.74
C LYS A 65 -10.37 -15.05 -5.32
N THR A 66 -10.23 -14.14 -6.28
CA THR A 66 -9.65 -12.81 -6.05
C THR A 66 -10.55 -11.67 -6.53
N GLN A 67 -11.70 -11.96 -7.13
CA GLN A 67 -12.68 -10.96 -7.54
C GLN A 67 -14.06 -11.27 -6.99
N VAL A 68 -14.80 -10.21 -6.66
CA VAL A 68 -16.21 -10.30 -6.23
C VAL A 68 -17.14 -10.50 -7.43
N ILE A 69 -16.80 -9.89 -8.57
CA ILE A 69 -17.54 -9.97 -9.82
C ILE A 69 -16.61 -10.66 -10.83
N PRO A 70 -17.03 -11.76 -11.48
CA PRO A 70 -16.19 -12.43 -12.46
C PRO A 70 -15.96 -11.55 -13.70
N PRO A 71 -14.79 -11.68 -14.36
CA PRO A 71 -14.54 -10.97 -15.61
C PRO A 71 -15.44 -11.51 -16.72
N LEU A 72 -15.65 -10.67 -17.74
CA LEU A 72 -16.38 -11.07 -18.95
C LEU A 72 -15.54 -12.07 -19.76
N GLN A 73 -16.20 -12.96 -20.51
CA GLN A 73 -15.50 -13.96 -21.33
C GLN A 73 -14.65 -13.31 -22.43
N GLU A 74 -15.02 -12.12 -22.87
CA GLU A 74 -14.33 -11.30 -23.86
C GLU A 74 -13.21 -10.46 -23.25
N ASP A 75 -12.98 -10.50 -21.93
CA ASP A 75 -11.93 -9.71 -21.28
C ASP A 75 -10.55 -10.13 -21.80
N ARG A 76 -9.78 -9.14 -22.28
CA ARG A 76 -8.41 -9.29 -22.77
C ARG A 76 -7.47 -8.32 -22.05
N PHE A 77 -7.77 -7.96 -20.81
CA PHE A 77 -6.99 -7.04 -19.98
C PHE A 77 -5.48 -7.34 -20.02
N LEU A 78 -5.10 -8.63 -20.00
CA LEU A 78 -3.70 -9.06 -20.06
C LEU A 78 -2.95 -8.50 -21.28
N CYS A 79 -3.60 -8.39 -22.45
CA CYS A 79 -2.98 -7.80 -23.65
C CYS A 79 -2.67 -6.30 -23.47
N GLY A 80 -3.37 -5.62 -22.57
CA GLY A 80 -3.17 -4.22 -22.23
C GLY A 80 -2.32 -3.99 -20.99
N PHE A 81 -1.73 -5.04 -20.39
CA PHE A 81 -1.03 -4.91 -19.11
C PHE A 81 0.38 -4.32 -19.28
N SER A 82 0.43 -3.01 -19.52
CA SER A 82 1.66 -2.28 -19.86
C SER A 82 2.80 -2.43 -18.87
N HIS A 83 2.52 -2.61 -17.57
CA HIS A 83 3.56 -2.68 -16.53
C HIS A 83 4.53 -3.85 -16.74
N ILE A 84 4.04 -4.96 -17.29
CA ILE A 84 4.84 -6.19 -17.47
C ILE A 84 5.37 -6.35 -18.90
N PHE A 85 4.71 -5.75 -19.90
CA PHE A 85 5.09 -5.88 -21.31
C PHE A 85 5.89 -4.69 -21.85
N ALA A 86 5.56 -3.47 -21.40
CA ALA A 86 6.22 -2.24 -21.81
C ALA A 86 6.99 -1.56 -20.66
N GLY A 87 6.80 -2.04 -19.43
CA GLY A 87 7.45 -1.54 -18.23
C GLY A 87 8.43 -2.55 -17.62
N PRO A 88 9.19 -2.13 -16.60
CA PRO A 88 10.23 -2.95 -15.99
C PRO A 88 9.70 -3.97 -14.96
N TYR A 89 8.38 -4.17 -14.86
CA TYR A 89 7.76 -4.93 -13.77
C TYR A 89 7.36 -6.36 -14.14
N ALA A 90 7.92 -6.92 -15.22
CA ALA A 90 7.83 -8.36 -15.48
C ALA A 90 8.36 -9.14 -14.27
N ALA A 91 7.59 -10.09 -13.75
CA ALA A 91 7.85 -10.78 -12.45
C ALA A 91 7.86 -9.88 -11.20
N GLY A 92 7.71 -8.57 -11.36
CA GLY A 92 7.94 -7.57 -10.31
C GLY A 92 6.69 -6.82 -9.87
N TYR A 93 5.51 -7.10 -10.42
CA TYR A 93 4.29 -6.34 -10.10
C TYR A 93 3.89 -6.45 -8.62
N TYR A 94 4.26 -7.53 -7.94
CA TYR A 94 4.06 -7.68 -6.49
C TYR A 94 4.77 -6.60 -5.66
N SER A 95 5.79 -5.96 -6.21
CA SER A 95 6.56 -4.90 -5.54
C SER A 95 5.67 -3.75 -5.08
N TYR A 96 4.57 -3.43 -5.77
CA TYR A 96 3.63 -2.40 -5.34
C TYR A 96 2.99 -2.74 -3.99
N LYS A 97 2.42 -3.94 -3.85
CA LYS A 97 1.77 -4.36 -2.60
C LYS A 97 2.81 -4.61 -1.49
N TRP A 98 3.98 -5.12 -1.85
CA TRP A 98 5.09 -5.31 -0.92
C TRP A 98 5.66 -3.99 -0.37
N ALA A 99 5.80 -2.97 -1.23
CA ALA A 99 6.19 -1.64 -0.81
C ALA A 99 5.09 -0.99 0.06
N GLU A 100 3.81 -1.21 -0.26
CA GLU A 100 2.69 -0.70 0.53
C GLU A 100 2.72 -1.22 1.97
N VAL A 101 2.97 -2.53 2.17
CA VAL A 101 3.17 -3.14 3.51
C VAL A 101 4.28 -2.42 4.28
N GLN A 102 5.45 -2.27 3.67
CA GLN A 102 6.59 -1.61 4.31
C GLN A 102 6.29 -0.13 4.60
N SER A 103 5.63 0.59 3.70
CA SER A 103 5.30 2.00 3.92
C SER A 103 4.29 2.20 5.05
N ALA A 104 3.27 1.35 5.15
CA ALA A 104 2.28 1.42 6.22
C ALA A 104 2.91 1.11 7.58
N ASP A 105 3.80 0.12 7.64
CA ASP A 105 4.49 -0.26 8.87
C ASP A 105 5.59 0.75 9.26
N ALA A 106 6.26 1.35 8.28
CA ALA A 106 7.19 2.45 8.54
C ALA A 106 6.46 3.70 9.06
N PHE A 107 5.29 4.02 8.47
CA PHE A 107 4.44 5.11 8.97
C PHE A 107 3.94 4.82 10.39
N SER A 108 3.67 3.56 10.72
CA SER A 108 3.25 3.20 12.08
C SER A 108 4.30 3.48 13.15
N ALA A 109 5.59 3.62 12.81
CA ALA A 109 6.59 4.08 13.77
C ALA A 109 6.36 5.54 14.20
N PHE A 110 5.73 6.36 13.36
CA PHE A 110 5.30 7.72 13.72
C PHE A 110 4.03 7.67 14.57
N GLU A 111 3.07 6.79 14.25
CA GLU A 111 1.89 6.56 15.09
C GLU A 111 2.31 6.11 16.50
N ASP A 112 3.24 5.14 16.62
CA ASP A 112 3.77 4.64 17.89
C ASP A 112 4.49 5.75 18.69
N ALA A 113 5.09 6.73 18.00
CA ALA A 113 5.75 7.87 18.61
C ALA A 113 4.76 9.01 18.99
N GLY A 114 3.46 8.78 18.87
CA GLY A 114 2.42 9.71 19.29
C GLY A 114 2.00 10.72 18.22
N LEU A 115 1.98 10.34 16.94
CA LEU A 115 1.55 11.23 15.85
C LEU A 115 0.19 11.91 16.12
N ASP A 116 -0.71 11.22 16.81
CA ASP A 116 -2.06 11.70 17.13
C ASP A 116 -2.11 12.59 18.40
N ASP A 117 -1.06 12.60 19.22
CA ASP A 117 -0.94 13.40 20.44
C ASP A 117 -0.26 14.75 20.16
N ILE A 118 -0.95 15.60 19.40
CA ILE A 118 -0.43 16.85 18.80
C ILE A 118 -0.23 18.00 19.83
N LYS A 119 0.23 17.73 21.05
CA LYS A 119 0.41 18.76 22.09
C LYS A 119 1.68 18.56 22.90
N GLY A 120 2.57 19.55 22.84
CA GLY A 120 3.69 19.73 23.77
C GLY A 120 5.08 19.46 23.20
N LEU A 121 6.11 19.88 23.94
CA LEU A 121 7.52 19.72 23.56
C LEU A 121 7.94 18.26 23.36
N CYS A 122 7.35 17.33 24.12
CA CYS A 122 7.65 15.90 24.02
C CYS A 122 7.24 15.32 22.66
N PHE A 123 6.11 15.75 22.10
CA PHE A 123 5.67 15.36 20.75
C PHE A 123 6.64 15.82 19.68
N GLU A 124 7.06 17.09 19.70
CA GLU A 124 8.00 17.62 18.72
C GLU A 124 9.34 16.87 18.74
N GLN A 125 9.81 16.53 19.94
CA GLN A 125 11.06 15.81 20.10
C GLN A 125 10.95 14.38 19.55
N ALA A 126 9.89 13.64 19.89
CA ALA A 126 9.65 12.30 19.38
C ALA A 126 9.52 12.27 17.84
N MET A 127 8.80 13.23 17.25
CA MET A 127 8.67 13.34 15.78
C MET A 127 10.01 13.66 15.10
N LYS A 128 10.82 14.56 15.69
CA LYS A 128 12.16 14.87 15.19
C LYS A 128 13.08 13.66 15.26
N GLU A 129 13.02 12.88 16.34
CA GLU A 129 13.82 11.67 16.52
C GLU A 129 13.43 10.57 15.52
N THR A 130 12.13 10.26 15.40
CA THR A 130 11.64 9.27 14.42
C THR A 130 11.95 9.71 12.99
N GLY A 131 11.77 10.99 12.67
CA GLY A 131 12.10 11.55 11.36
C GLY A 131 13.60 11.51 11.05
N LYS A 132 14.46 11.81 12.04
CA LYS A 132 15.91 11.67 11.93
C LYS A 132 16.29 10.22 11.67
N LYS A 133 15.72 9.27 12.43
CA LYS A 133 15.94 7.84 12.23
C LYS A 133 15.54 7.39 10.83
N PHE A 134 14.36 7.79 10.35
CA PHE A 134 13.89 7.49 8.99
C PHE A 134 14.84 8.03 7.92
N ARG A 135 15.33 9.26 8.09
CA ARG A 135 16.31 9.87 7.18
C ARG A 135 17.63 9.09 7.17
N GLU A 136 18.19 8.81 8.34
CA GLU A 136 19.51 8.18 8.49
C GLU A 136 19.52 6.71 8.06
N THR A 137 18.35 6.06 8.05
CA THR A 137 18.19 4.67 7.63
C THR A 137 17.58 4.58 6.22
N ILE A 138 16.24 4.60 6.12
CA ILE A 138 15.46 4.34 4.90
C ILE A 138 15.89 5.22 3.72
N LEU A 139 16.16 6.51 3.95
CA LEU A 139 16.50 7.44 2.87
C LEU A 139 18.01 7.50 2.55
N ALA A 140 18.88 7.46 3.56
CA ALA A 140 20.31 7.69 3.38
C ALA A 140 21.08 6.43 2.96
N LEU A 141 20.64 5.23 3.36
CA LEU A 141 21.40 4.00 3.11
C LEU A 141 21.24 3.48 1.68
N GLY A 142 20.15 3.84 0.98
CA GLY A 142 19.92 3.50 -0.43
C GLY A 142 20.19 2.02 -0.73
N GLY A 143 20.98 1.74 -1.77
CA GLY A 143 21.46 0.39 -2.12
C GLY A 143 22.75 -0.05 -1.43
N GLY A 144 23.26 0.72 -0.46
CA GLY A 144 24.51 0.43 0.26
C GLY A 144 24.39 -0.64 1.35
N LYS A 145 23.15 -1.04 1.69
CA LYS A 145 22.82 -2.08 2.67
C LYS A 145 21.60 -2.86 2.19
N ALA A 146 21.45 -4.13 2.60
CA ALA A 146 20.30 -4.92 2.22
C ALA A 146 18.99 -4.27 2.71
N PRO A 147 17.94 -4.14 1.88
CA PRO A 147 16.72 -3.41 2.24
C PRO A 147 16.05 -3.89 3.52
N LEU A 148 16.04 -5.19 3.79
CA LEU A 148 15.47 -5.76 5.01
C LEU A 148 16.25 -5.30 6.25
N ASP A 149 17.58 -5.31 6.20
CA ASP A 149 18.41 -4.86 7.32
C ASP A 149 18.23 -3.36 7.59
N VAL A 150 18.06 -2.55 6.53
CA VAL A 150 17.73 -1.11 6.65
C VAL A 150 16.39 -0.94 7.35
N PHE A 151 15.37 -1.73 6.96
CA PHE A 151 14.06 -1.67 7.59
C PHE A 151 14.11 -2.12 9.06
N VAL A 152 14.83 -3.20 9.39
CA VAL A 152 15.01 -3.68 10.76
C VAL A 152 15.74 -2.63 11.61
N GLU A 153 16.76 -1.96 11.07
CA GLU A 153 17.45 -0.88 11.77
C GLU A 153 16.52 0.30 12.08
N PHE A 154 15.65 0.68 11.13
CA PHE A 154 14.63 1.70 11.33
C PHE A 154 13.54 1.28 12.32
N ARG A 155 12.91 0.12 12.10
CA ARG A 155 11.68 -0.31 12.78
C ARG A 155 11.95 -1.08 14.08
N GLY A 156 13.13 -1.68 14.22
CA GLY A 156 13.52 -2.58 15.31
C GLY A 156 13.03 -4.02 15.14
N ARG A 157 12.33 -4.33 14.04
CA ARG A 157 11.77 -5.65 13.71
C ARG A 157 11.53 -5.76 12.20
N GLU A 158 11.23 -6.97 11.73
CA GLU A 158 10.83 -7.20 10.33
C GLU A 158 9.49 -6.52 9.99
N PRO A 159 9.21 -6.24 8.69
CA PRO A 159 7.94 -5.68 8.25
C PRO A 159 6.74 -6.55 8.61
N SER A 160 5.65 -5.93 9.06
CA SER A 160 4.37 -6.57 9.36
C SER A 160 3.24 -6.00 8.49
N PRO A 161 2.33 -6.84 7.96
CA PRO A 161 1.17 -6.36 7.21
C PRO A 161 0.07 -5.76 8.11
N GLU A 162 0.17 -5.88 9.43
CA GLU A 162 -0.87 -5.45 10.37
C GLU A 162 -1.22 -3.97 10.24
N SER A 163 -0.23 -3.08 10.13
CA SER A 163 -0.45 -1.65 9.95
C SER A 163 -1.23 -1.36 8.66
N LEU A 164 -0.89 -2.05 7.56
CA LEU A 164 -1.61 -1.91 6.30
C LEU A 164 -3.07 -2.38 6.42
N LEU A 165 -3.30 -3.50 7.10
CA LEU A 165 -4.65 -4.02 7.33
C LEU A 165 -5.45 -3.07 8.24
N ARG A 166 -4.85 -2.52 9.29
CA ARG A 166 -5.48 -1.53 10.17
C ARG A 166 -5.86 -0.27 9.42
N HIS A 167 -4.94 0.31 8.64
CA HIS A 167 -5.18 1.53 7.86
C HIS A 167 -6.30 1.35 6.84
N ASN A 168 -6.47 0.14 6.30
CA ASN A 168 -7.54 -0.22 5.38
C ASN A 168 -8.84 -0.70 6.04
N GLY A 169 -8.90 -0.79 7.38
CA GLY A 169 -10.08 -1.30 8.10
C GLY A 169 -10.36 -2.78 7.86
N LEU A 170 -9.30 -3.58 7.64
CA LEU A 170 -9.36 -5.00 7.29
C LEU A 170 -8.87 -5.93 8.42
N LEU A 171 -8.47 -5.40 9.58
CA LEU A 171 -8.23 -6.23 10.75
C LEU A 171 -9.55 -6.86 11.22
N ALA A 172 -9.47 -8.11 11.68
CA ALA A 172 -10.62 -8.77 12.27
C ALA A 172 -11.14 -7.94 13.44
N VAL A 173 -12.43 -7.62 13.44
CA VAL A 173 -13.09 -7.15 14.66
C VAL A 173 -13.09 -8.35 15.59
N SER A 174 -12.39 -8.28 16.71
CA SER A 174 -12.54 -9.26 17.80
C SER A 174 -14.01 -9.22 18.24
N VAL A 175 -14.79 -10.24 17.83
CA VAL A 175 -16.17 -10.48 18.28
C VAL A 175 -16.13 -11.20 19.61
#